data_AF-A0A1T5JQ91-F1
#
_entry.id   AF-A0A1T5JQ91-F1
#
_cell.length_a   1.000
_cell.length_b   1.000
_cell.length_c   1.000
_cell.angle_alpha   90.00
_cell.angle_beta   90.00
_cell.angle_gamma   90.00
#
_symmetry.space_group_name_H-M   'P 1'
#
loop_
_entity.id
_entity.type
_entity.pdbx_description
1 polymer ?
#
loop_
_entity_poly.entity_id
_entity_poly.type
_entity_poly.pdbx_seq_one_letter_code
_entity_poly.pdbx_strand_id
1 'polypeptide(L)'
;MDDKQVKNIKSGVIKLLKKKKQYDKETDDMLIDSLIFNLKLIEDSKADILTRGTMVNIGKEVPYYQVNFSVGVFHNAVKSINQILKQLGIEKARASNELEQDPMQAFNEFMNN
;
A
#
# COMPACT_ATOMS: atom_id res chain seq x y z
N MET A 1 0.02 -1.75 10.98
CA MET A 1 1.25 -2.50 10.69
C MET A 1 2.24 -2.28 11.82
N ASP A 2 2.80 -3.33 12.37
CA ASP A 2 3.79 -3.26 13.46
C ASP A 2 5.23 -3.15 12.92
N ASP A 3 6.17 -2.81 13.82
CA ASP A 3 7.60 -2.64 13.48
C ASP A 3 8.25 -3.91 12.93
N LYS A 4 7.75 -5.09 13.32
CA LYS A 4 8.27 -6.38 12.86
C LYS A 4 7.86 -6.62 11.41
N GLN A 5 6.61 -6.35 11.06
CA GLN A 5 6.10 -6.40 9.69
C GLN A 5 6.87 -5.42 8.79
N VAL A 6 7.07 -4.18 9.23
CA VAL A 6 7.87 -3.17 8.52
C VAL A 6 9.28 -3.68 8.21
N LYS A 7 9.99 -4.19 9.22
CA LYS A 7 11.34 -4.75 9.05
C LYS A 7 11.37 -5.92 8.08
N ASN A 8 10.38 -6.81 8.18
CA ASN A 8 10.27 -7.97 7.30
C ASN A 8 10.09 -7.54 5.83
N ILE A 9 9.14 -6.64 5.56
CA ILE A 9 8.89 -6.11 4.21
C ILE A 9 10.14 -5.44 3.65
N LYS A 10 10.75 -4.52 4.41
CA LYS A 10 11.99 -3.83 4.00
C LYS A 10 13.08 -4.82 3.65
N SER A 11 13.35 -5.77 4.55
CA SER A 11 14.39 -6.77 4.33
C SER A 11 14.10 -7.68 3.13
N GLY A 12 12.84 -8.02 2.89
CA GLY A 12 12.41 -8.86 1.76
C GLY A 12 12.62 -8.15 0.43
N VAL A 13 12.20 -6.89 0.31
CA VAL A 13 12.37 -6.12 -0.92
C VAL A 13 13.85 -5.91 -1.23
N ILE A 14 14.67 -5.55 -0.23
CA ILE A 14 16.13 -5.42 -0.40
C ILE A 14 16.74 -6.74 -0.89
N LYS A 15 16.34 -7.88 -0.32
CA LYS A 15 16.82 -9.20 -0.76
C LYS A 15 16.45 -9.48 -2.21
N LEU A 16 15.23 -9.16 -2.63
CA LEU A 16 14.76 -9.31 -4.01
C LEU A 16 15.60 -8.47 -4.99
N LEU A 17 15.82 -7.19 -4.67
CA LEU A 17 16.59 -6.27 -5.52
C LEU A 17 18.07 -6.69 -5.62
N LYS A 18 18.66 -7.11 -4.49
CA LYS A 18 20.03 -7.66 -4.47
C LYS A 18 20.17 -8.92 -5.30
N LYS A 19 19.18 -9.83 -5.27
CA LYS A 19 19.15 -11.04 -6.12
C LYS A 19 19.13 -10.68 -7.62
N LYS A 20 18.44 -9.59 -7.98
CA LYS A 20 18.43 -9.05 -9.35
C LYS A 20 19.67 -8.23 -9.73
N LYS A 21 20.61 -8.01 -8.79
CA LYS A 21 21.79 -7.12 -8.95
C LYS A 21 21.43 -5.68 -9.35
N GLN A 22 20.26 -5.22 -8.91
CA GLN A 22 19.70 -3.90 -9.24
C GLN A 22 19.60 -2.97 -8.04
N TYR A 23 20.04 -3.42 -6.86
CA TYR A 23 19.89 -2.64 -5.64
C TYR A 23 20.86 -1.45 -5.61
N ASP A 24 20.31 -0.25 -5.68
CA ASP A 24 20.98 1.01 -5.40
C ASP A 24 20.52 1.54 -4.04
N LYS A 25 21.42 1.61 -3.07
CA LYS A 25 21.05 1.89 -1.68
C LYS A 25 20.35 3.24 -1.51
N GLU A 26 20.84 4.29 -2.16
CA GLU A 26 20.33 5.64 -1.92
C GLU A 26 18.93 5.82 -2.52
N THR A 27 18.72 5.37 -3.76
CA THR A 27 17.44 5.52 -4.44
C THR A 27 16.41 4.50 -3.93
N ASP A 28 16.81 3.24 -3.77
CA ASP A 28 15.86 2.17 -3.44
C ASP A 28 15.40 2.23 -1.99
N ASP A 29 16.25 2.63 -1.03
CA ASP A 29 15.83 2.72 0.37
C ASP A 29 14.70 3.76 0.52
N MET A 30 14.78 4.90 -0.19
CA MET A 30 13.72 5.92 -0.20
C MET A 30 12.41 5.39 -0.82
N LEU A 31 12.52 4.64 -1.92
CA LEU A 31 11.36 4.02 -2.57
C LEU A 31 10.73 2.94 -1.67
N ILE A 32 11.54 2.14 -0.99
CA ILE A 32 11.07 1.11 -0.05
C ILE A 32 10.38 1.75 1.16
N ASP A 33 10.92 2.83 1.71
CA ASP A 33 10.27 3.54 2.83
C ASP A 33 8.94 4.17 2.38
N SER A 34 8.89 4.72 1.16
CA SER A 34 7.65 5.21 0.55
C SER A 34 6.63 4.08 0.30
N LEU A 35 7.09 2.90 -0.12
CA LEU A 35 6.23 1.72 -0.28
C LEU A 35 5.59 1.32 1.04
N ILE A 36 6.39 1.22 2.10
CA ILE A 36 5.94 0.86 3.45
C ILE A 36 4.94 1.90 3.99
N PHE A 37 5.21 3.19 3.77
CA PHE A 37 4.29 4.25 4.16
C PHE A 37 2.92 4.10 3.49
N ASN A 38 2.87 3.84 2.18
CA ASN A 38 1.61 3.64 1.46
C ASN A 38 0.88 2.36 1.88
N LEU A 39 1.62 1.28 2.18
CA LEU A 39 1.05 0.06 2.73
C LEU A 39 0.38 0.30 4.09
N LYS A 40 0.98 1.14 4.95
CA LYS A 40 0.36 1.56 6.22
C LYS A 40 -0.90 2.40 6.00
N LEU A 41 -0.85 3.37 5.07
CA LEU A 41 -2.03 4.19 4.74
C LEU A 41 -3.21 3.33 4.28
N ILE A 42 -2.95 2.24 3.57
CA ILE A 42 -3.99 1.31 3.14
C ILE A 42 -4.65 0.61 4.32
N GLU A 43 -3.87 0.12 5.28
CA GLU A 43 -4.43 -0.52 6.49
C GLU A 43 -5.27 0.47 7.30
N ASP A 44 -4.73 1.68 7.53
CA ASP A 44 -5.42 2.73 8.29
C ASP A 44 -6.72 3.15 7.58
N SER A 45 -6.67 3.32 6.26
CA SER A 45 -7.84 3.67 5.44
C SER A 45 -8.88 2.55 5.43
N LYS A 46 -8.47 1.28 5.31
CA LYS A 46 -9.37 0.12 5.38
C LYS A 46 -10.08 0.08 6.74
N ALA A 47 -9.34 0.26 7.84
CA ALA A 47 -9.90 0.26 9.18
C ALA A 47 -10.95 1.36 9.36
N ASP A 48 -10.67 2.58 8.88
CA ASP A 48 -11.62 3.69 8.95
C ASP A 48 -12.86 3.47 8.07
N ILE A 49 -12.70 2.97 6.84
CA ILE A 49 -13.83 2.63 5.94
C ILE A 49 -14.70 1.53 6.54
N LEU A 50 -14.10 0.50 7.15
CA LEU A 50 -14.84 -0.57 7.82
C LEU A 50 -15.62 -0.04 9.03
N THR A 51 -15.05 0.92 9.76
CA THR A 51 -15.65 1.49 10.96
C THR A 51 -16.79 2.47 10.64
N ARG A 52 -16.60 3.31 9.62
CA ARG A 52 -17.48 4.47 9.34
C ARG A 52 -18.29 4.35 8.06
N GLY A 53 -18.01 3.35 7.24
CA GLY A 53 -18.57 3.18 5.91
C GLY A 53 -17.86 4.05 4.85
N THR A 54 -18.27 3.83 3.59
CA THR A 54 -17.79 4.59 2.43
C THR A 54 -18.41 5.97 2.32
N MET A 55 -19.54 6.19 2.99
CA MET A 55 -20.24 7.47 3.09
C MET A 55 -20.38 7.83 4.57
N VAL A 56 -19.98 9.04 4.93
CA VAL A 56 -20.05 9.55 6.31
C VAL A 56 -21.04 10.69 6.40
N ASN A 57 -21.89 10.66 7.43
CA ASN A 57 -22.75 11.80 7.74
C ASN A 57 -21.89 12.91 8.37
N ILE A 58 -21.84 14.06 7.73
CA ILE A 58 -21.17 15.26 8.23
C ILE A 58 -22.16 16.35 8.66
N GLY A 59 -23.46 16.12 8.47
CA GLY A 59 -24.53 17.01 8.90
C GLY A 59 -24.81 16.87 10.39
N LYS A 60 -24.96 18.01 11.08
CA LYS A 60 -25.25 18.07 12.53
C LYS A 60 -26.73 17.97 12.86
N GLU A 61 -27.58 18.64 12.08
CA GLU A 61 -29.04 18.72 12.33
C GLU A 61 -29.84 17.96 11.27
N VAL A 62 -29.40 18.03 10.00
CA VAL A 62 -29.97 17.28 8.88
C VAL A 62 -28.89 16.36 8.33
N PRO A 63 -29.16 15.07 8.10
CA PRO A 63 -28.18 14.16 7.52
C PRO A 63 -27.66 14.67 6.18
N TYR A 64 -26.35 14.86 6.08
CA TYR A 64 -25.66 15.22 4.84
C TYR A 64 -24.47 14.30 4.67
N TYR A 65 -24.57 13.42 3.67
CA TYR A 65 -23.58 12.38 3.45
C TYR A 65 -22.54 12.81 2.43
N GLN A 66 -21.27 12.63 2.77
CA GLN A 66 -20.14 12.79 1.86
C GLN A 66 -19.32 11.51 1.80
N VAL A 67 -18.56 11.36 0.72
CA VAL A 67 -17.61 10.24 0.59
C VAL A 67 -16.60 10.32 1.72
N ASN A 68 -16.35 9.19 2.37
CA ASN A 68 -15.32 9.08 3.38
C ASN A 68 -13.95 9.39 2.75
N PHE A 69 -13.21 10.36 3.31
CA PHE A 69 -11.89 10.76 2.83
C PHE A 69 -10.91 9.59 2.70
N SER A 70 -11.02 8.59 3.59
CA SER A 70 -10.22 7.37 3.59
C SER A 70 -10.36 6.57 2.28
N VAL A 71 -11.48 6.67 1.58
CA VAL A 71 -11.66 6.06 0.25
C VAL A 71 -10.70 6.66 -0.78
N GLY A 72 -10.57 7.99 -0.78
CA GLY A 72 -9.63 8.69 -1.67
C GLY A 72 -8.18 8.38 -1.33
N VAL A 73 -7.84 8.36 -0.04
CA VAL A 73 -6.49 8.01 0.45
C VAL A 73 -6.13 6.57 0.04
N PHE A 74 -7.04 5.62 0.24
CA PHE A 74 -6.86 4.23 -0.17
C PHE A 74 -6.50 4.12 -1.66
N HIS A 75 -7.31 4.70 -2.54
CA HIS A 75 -7.08 4.60 -3.99
C HIS A 75 -5.76 5.26 -4.42
N ASN A 76 -5.39 6.38 -3.81
CA ASN A 76 -4.13 7.04 -4.10
C ASN A 76 -2.94 6.20 -3.63
N ALA A 77 -3.01 5.62 -2.43
CA ALA A 77 -1.96 4.75 -1.92
C ALA A 77 -1.76 3.51 -2.81
N VAL A 78 -2.83 2.89 -3.30
CA VAL A 78 -2.73 1.76 -4.25
C VAL A 78 -2.03 2.17 -5.55
N LYS A 79 -2.35 3.34 -6.10
CA LYS A 79 -1.67 3.87 -7.30
C LYS A 79 -0.19 4.11 -7.03
N SER A 80 0.14 4.72 -5.89
CA SER A 80 1.53 4.97 -5.49
C SER A 80 2.33 3.69 -5.31
N ILE A 81 1.75 2.65 -4.67
CA ILE A 81 2.40 1.34 -4.54
C ILE A 81 2.73 0.78 -5.92
N ASN A 82 1.77 0.78 -6.85
CA ASN A 82 1.99 0.28 -8.20
C ASN A 82 3.11 1.04 -8.94
N GLN A 83 3.18 2.36 -8.77
CA GLN A 83 4.25 3.18 -9.36
C GLN A 83 5.61 2.87 -8.73
N ILE A 84 5.68 2.76 -7.41
CA ILE A 84 6.92 2.45 -6.69
C ILE A 84 7.42 1.06 -7.06
N LEU A 85 6.54 0.07 -7.14
CA LEU A 85 6.90 -1.29 -7.57
C LEU A 85 7.50 -1.29 -8.99
N LYS A 86 6.93 -0.51 -9.91
CA LYS A 86 7.51 -0.33 -11.26
C LYS A 86 8.89 0.33 -11.22
N GLN A 87 9.06 1.38 -10.42
CA GLN A 87 10.35 2.06 -10.26
C GLN A 87 11.42 1.13 -9.68
N LEU A 88 11.03 0.23 -8.78
CA LEU A 88 11.90 -0.81 -8.21
C LEU A 88 12.14 -2.00 -9.18
N GLY A 89 11.63 -1.97 -10.42
CA GLY A 89 11.75 -3.09 -11.35
C GLY A 89 11.01 -4.36 -10.87
N ILE A 90 9.99 -4.18 -10.04
CA ILE A 90 9.11 -5.22 -9.50
C ILE A 90 7.82 -5.19 -10.33
N GLU A 91 7.88 -5.69 -11.56
CA GLU A 91 6.68 -5.85 -12.37
C GLU A 91 5.87 -7.08 -11.91
N LYS A 92 4.56 -6.88 -11.76
CA LYS A 92 3.60 -7.96 -11.53
C LYS A 92 3.28 -8.60 -12.88
N ALA A 93 3.70 -9.86 -13.06
CA ALA A 93 3.13 -10.72 -14.10
C ALA A 93 1.64 -11.08 -13.82
N ARG A 94 1.02 -10.68 -12.69
CA ARG A 94 -0.33 -11.17 -12.33
C ARG A 94 -1.25 -10.30 -11.48
N ALA A 95 -0.77 -9.31 -10.73
CA ALA A 95 -1.54 -8.82 -9.59
C ALA A 95 -2.01 -7.36 -9.67
N SER A 96 -2.28 -6.87 -10.88
CA SER A 96 -2.98 -5.60 -11.12
C SER A 96 -4.45 -5.64 -10.67
N ASN A 97 -5.15 -6.78 -10.82
CA ASN A 97 -6.54 -6.90 -10.39
C ASN A 97 -6.69 -7.18 -8.88
N GLU A 98 -5.74 -7.89 -8.27
CA GLU A 98 -5.78 -8.24 -6.84
C GLU A 98 -5.32 -7.09 -5.93
N LEU A 99 -4.44 -6.21 -6.42
CA LEU A 99 -4.02 -5.01 -5.67
C LEU A 99 -5.14 -4.00 -5.49
N GLU A 100 -6.17 -4.01 -6.32
CA GLU A 100 -7.31 -3.11 -6.17
C GLU A 100 -8.29 -3.59 -5.08
N GLN A 101 -8.34 -4.90 -4.82
CA GLN A 101 -9.22 -5.49 -3.80
C GLN A 101 -8.51 -5.68 -2.46
N ASP A 102 -7.30 -6.24 -2.44
CA ASP A 102 -6.46 -6.35 -1.25
C ASP A 102 -4.97 -6.11 -1.53
N PRO A 103 -4.53 -4.84 -1.48
CA PRO A 103 -3.16 -4.44 -1.81
C PRO A 103 -2.09 -5.10 -0.93
N MET A 104 -2.39 -5.27 0.35
CA MET A 104 -1.46 -5.82 1.34
C MET A 104 -1.34 -7.34 1.17
N GLN A 105 -2.46 -8.03 1.02
CA GLN A 105 -2.45 -9.47 0.77
C GLN A 105 -1.73 -9.78 -0.55
N ALA A 106 -2.06 -9.08 -1.63
CA ALA A 106 -1.42 -9.26 -2.93
C ALA A 106 0.06 -8.85 -2.96
N PHE A 107 0.52 -8.04 -2.00
CA PHE A 107 1.94 -7.77 -1.79
C PHE A 107 2.61 -8.92 -1.01
N ASN A 108 1.99 -9.39 0.06
CA ASN A 108 2.51 -10.50 0.87
C ASN A 108 2.63 -11.80 0.06
N GLU A 109 1.64 -12.12 -0.77
CA GLU A 109 1.68 -13.28 -1.67
C GLU A 109 2.80 -13.17 -2.70
N PHE A 110 3.07 -11.97 -3.21
CA PHE A 110 4.20 -11.73 -4.10
C PHE A 110 5.55 -11.99 -3.40
N MET A 111 5.70 -11.56 -2.14
CA MET A 111 6.94 -11.73 -1.39
C MET A 111 7.25 -13.18 -0.99
N ASN A 112 6.24 -14.06 -1.00
CA ASN A 112 6.35 -15.45 -0.59
C ASN A 112 6.53 -16.45 -1.76
N ASN A 113 6.50 -15.99 -3.01
CA ASN A 113 6.76 -16.79 -4.22
C ASN A 113 8.18 -16.53 -4.76
#